data_AF-A0AAW7IAM9-F1
#
_entry.id   AF-A0AAW7IAM9-F1
#
_cell.length_a   1.000
_cell.length_b   1.000
_cell.length_c   1.000
_cell.angle_alpha   90.00
_cell.angle_beta   90.00
_cell.angle_gamma   90.00
#
_symmetry.space_group_name_H-M   'P 1'
#
loop_
_entity.id
_entity.type
_entity.pdbx_description
1 polymer ?
#
loop_
_entity_poly.entity_id
_entity_poly.type
_entity_poly.pdbx_seq_one_letter_code
_entity_poly.pdbx_strand_id
1 'polypeptide(L)'
;MSQIRVTPSELKDVARQYDNESQQVTDIIGRLDKMRDHLTGIWEGSSSEAFIGQYEELKPSFMDMARLLNEVSQQLNKSAQILEDTDNQIASQIRG
;
A
#
# COMPACT_ATOMS: atom_id res chain seq x y z
N MET A 1 -7.24 -13.24 28.95
CA MET A 1 -7.26 -11.92 28.28
C MET A 1 -6.04 -11.88 27.38
N SER A 2 -6.22 -11.85 26.07
CA SER A 2 -5.11 -11.80 25.11
C SER A 2 -4.39 -10.47 25.27
N GLN A 3 -3.21 -10.50 25.89
CA GLN A 3 -2.33 -9.35 26.04
C GLN A 3 -1.92 -8.92 24.64
N ILE A 4 -2.53 -7.85 24.13
CA ILE A 4 -2.10 -7.20 22.89
C ILE A 4 -0.64 -6.79 23.13
N ARG A 5 0.29 -7.51 22.50
CA ARG A 5 1.74 -7.27 22.65
C ARG A 5 2.22 -6.05 21.87
N VAL A 6 1.38 -5.52 20.98
CA VAL A 6 1.73 -4.44 20.06
C VAL A 6 1.20 -3.12 20.60
N THR A 7 2.08 -2.13 20.70
CA THR A 7 1.78 -0.75 21.10
C THR A 7 1.18 0.06 19.95
N PRO A 8 0.42 1.14 20.23
CA PRO A 8 -0.03 2.06 19.19
C PRO A 8 1.10 2.60 18.31
N SER A 9 2.28 2.86 18.87
CA SER A 9 3.46 3.29 18.13
C SER A 9 3.94 2.24 17.14
N GLU A 10 4.03 0.97 17.54
CA GLU A 10 4.45 -0.11 16.64
C GLU A 10 3.45 -0.30 15.49
N LEU A 11 2.14 -0.18 15.73
CA LEU A 11 1.15 -0.21 14.66
C LEU A 11 1.33 0.96 13.66
N LYS A 12 1.56 2.18 14.15
CA LYS A 12 1.85 3.34 13.30
C LYS A 12 3.14 3.15 12.50
N ASP A 13 4.16 2.55 13.09
CA ASP A 13 5.44 2.28 12.42
C ASP A 13 5.27 1.28 11.28
N VAL A 14 4.54 0.18 11.51
CA VAL A 14 4.24 -0.81 10.47
C VAL A 14 3.31 -0.21 9.41
N ALA A 15 2.33 0.61 9.79
CA ALA A 15 1.46 1.31 8.84
C ALA A 15 2.27 2.17 7.85
N ARG A 16 3.26 2.93 8.35
CA ARG A 16 4.17 3.72 7.50
C ARG A 16 4.97 2.86 6.54
N GLN A 17 5.41 1.66 6.96
CA GLN A 17 6.09 0.72 6.06
C GLN A 17 5.17 0.29 4.91
N TYR A 18 3.93 -0.12 5.21
CA TYR A 18 2.95 -0.47 4.18
C TYR A 18 2.65 0.69 3.21
N ASP A 19 2.57 1.93 3.72
CA ASP A 19 2.38 3.09 2.87
C ASP A 19 3.58 3.35 1.95
N ASN A 20 4.80 3.24 2.48
CA ASN A 20 6.02 3.38 1.67
C ASN A 20 6.11 2.31 0.57
N GLU A 21 5.75 1.05 0.88
CA GLU A 21 5.72 -0.02 -0.11
C GLU A 21 4.63 0.23 -1.18
N SER A 22 3.47 0.76 -0.81
CA SER A 22 2.43 1.18 -1.77
C SER A 22 2.93 2.24 -2.75
N GLN A 23 3.68 3.23 -2.25
CA GLN A 23 4.30 4.27 -3.08
C GLN A 23 5.36 3.68 -4.02
N GLN A 24 6.21 2.77 -3.53
CA GLN A 24 7.21 2.08 -4.35
C GLN A 24 6.56 1.28 -5.49
N VAL A 25 5.45 0.58 -5.22
CA VAL A 25 4.70 -0.14 -6.28
C VAL A 25 4.14 0.84 -7.30
N THR A 26 3.60 1.98 -6.86
CA THR A 26 3.10 3.04 -7.76
C THR A 26 4.22 3.59 -8.64
N ASP A 27 5.41 3.81 -8.08
CA ASP A 27 6.59 4.24 -8.85
C ASP A 27 7.05 3.19 -9.86
N ILE A 28 6.98 1.90 -9.50
CA ILE A 28 7.26 0.79 -10.41
C ILE A 28 6.30 0.84 -11.61
N ILE A 29 4.99 0.97 -11.36
CA ILE A 29 3.98 1.10 -12.43
C ILE A 29 4.32 2.27 -13.35
N GLY A 30 4.66 3.44 -12.80
CA GLY A 30 5.05 4.60 -13.60
C GLY A 30 6.32 4.39 -14.43
N ARG A 31 7.29 3.61 -13.95
CA ARG A 31 8.48 3.25 -14.74
C ARG A 31 8.13 2.25 -15.86
N LEU A 32 7.30 1.26 -15.56
CA LEU A 32 6.85 0.28 -16.54
C LEU A 32 6.05 0.93 -17.67
N ASP A 33 5.19 1.91 -17.36
CA ASP A 33 4.45 2.69 -18.35
C ASP A 33 5.39 3.43 -19.32
N LYS A 34 6.44 4.07 -18.80
CA LYS A 34 7.46 4.74 -19.62
C LYS A 34 8.23 3.75 -20.50
N MET A 35 8.55 2.57 -19.98
CA MET A 35 9.21 1.52 -20.74
C MET A 35 8.32 1.01 -21.88
N ARG A 36 7.02 0.83 -21.60
CA ARG A 36 6.02 0.48 -22.63
C ARG A 36 5.98 1.55 -23.72
N ASP A 37 5.89 2.83 -23.35
CA ASP A 37 5.80 3.94 -24.32
C ASP A 37 7.07 4.07 -25.17
N HIS A 38 8.24 3.80 -24.58
CA HIS A 38 9.48 3.74 -25.34
C HIS A 38 9.47 2.58 -26.33
N LEU A 39 9.02 1.40 -25.88
CA LEU A 39 8.98 0.20 -26.70
C LEU A 39 8.04 0.35 -27.90
N THR A 40 6.87 0.97 -27.72
CA THR A 40 5.91 1.22 -28.80
C THR A 40 6.48 2.15 -29.89
N GLY A 41 7.41 3.05 -29.52
CA GLY A 41 8.04 3.98 -30.46
C GLY A 41 9.20 3.39 -31.27
N ILE A 42 9.79 2.29 -30.83
CA ILE A 42 10.95 1.66 -31.50
C ILE A 42 10.64 0.28 -32.10
N TRP A 43 9.59 -0.37 -31.61
CA TRP A 43 9.21 -1.72 -32.02
C TRP A 43 7.81 -1.71 -32.64
N GLU A 44 7.79 -1.72 -33.97
CA GLU A 44 6.57 -1.78 -34.76
C GLU A 44 6.20 -3.24 -35.11
N GLY A 45 4.91 -3.51 -35.30
CA GLY A 45 4.37 -4.78 -35.76
C GLY A 45 3.56 -5.56 -34.73
N SER A 46 2.92 -6.63 -35.18
CA SER A 46 1.93 -7.40 -34.41
C SER A 46 2.46 -8.06 -33.14
N SER A 47 3.76 -8.34 -33.06
CA SER A 47 4.39 -8.88 -31.85
C SER A 47 4.52 -7.84 -30.73
N SER A 48 4.78 -6.57 -31.08
CA SER A 48 4.81 -5.45 -30.15
C SER A 48 3.40 -5.19 -29.59
N GLU A 49 2.39 -5.18 -30.46
CA GLU A 49 0.98 -5.05 -30.07
C GLU A 49 0.55 -6.13 -29.06
N ALA A 50 0.93 -7.40 -29.30
CA ALA A 50 0.63 -8.49 -28.38
C ALA A 50 1.30 -8.30 -27.00
N PHE A 51 2.57 -7.85 -26.98
CA PHE A 51 3.28 -7.57 -25.73
C PHE A 51 2.63 -6.43 -24.94
N ILE A 52 2.27 -5.33 -25.63
CA ILE A 52 1.58 -4.19 -25.01
C ILE A 52 0.23 -4.61 -24.45
N GLY A 53 -0.53 -5.43 -25.20
CA GLY A 53 -1.81 -5.99 -24.74
C GLY A 53 -1.64 -6.78 -23.45
N GLN A 54 -0.67 -7.68 -23.39
CA GLN A 54 -0.37 -8.45 -22.18
C GLN A 54 0.03 -7.54 -21.00
N TYR A 55 0.82 -6.49 -21.25
CA TYR A 55 1.18 -5.54 -20.20
C TYR A 55 -0.05 -4.81 -19.64
N GLU A 56 -0.94 -4.32 -20.50
CA GLU A 56 -2.17 -3.64 -20.08
C GLU A 56 -3.13 -4.56 -19.33
N GLU A 57 -3.18 -5.85 -19.68
CA GLU A 57 -3.95 -6.85 -18.92
C GLU A 57 -3.39 -7.11 -17.52
N LEU A 58 -2.07 -7.08 -17.36
CA LEU A 58 -1.40 -7.35 -16.08
C LEU A 58 -1.29 -6.12 -15.17
N LYS A 59 -1.23 -4.92 -15.74
CA LYS A 59 -1.10 -3.65 -15.01
C LYS A 59 -2.13 -3.49 -13.87
N PRO A 60 -3.43 -3.81 -14.03
CA PRO A 60 -4.41 -3.73 -12.95
C PRO A 60 -4.00 -4.50 -11.69
N SER A 61 -3.34 -5.66 -11.79
CA SER A 61 -2.91 -6.44 -10.62
C SER A 61 -1.87 -5.70 -9.77
N PHE A 62 -0.99 -4.91 -10.38
CA PHE A 62 -0.06 -4.05 -9.64
C PHE A 62 -0.77 -2.87 -8.98
N MET A 63 -1.77 -2.29 -9.64
CA MET A 63 -2.59 -1.23 -9.05
C MET A 63 -3.39 -1.75 -7.84
N ASP A 64 -3.94 -2.96 -7.95
CA ASP A 64 -4.64 -3.62 -6.84
C ASP A 64 -3.69 -3.94 -5.69
N MET A 65 -2.45 -4.34 -5.98
CA MET A 65 -1.41 -4.51 -4.95
C MET A 65 -1.10 -3.20 -4.23
N ALA A 66 -0.89 -2.09 -4.96
CA ALA A 66 -0.66 -0.78 -4.36
C ALA A 66 -1.84 -0.34 -3.47
N ARG A 67 -3.08 -0.56 -3.93
CA ARG A 67 -4.30 -0.29 -3.17
C ARG A 67 -4.36 -1.12 -1.88
N LEU A 68 -4.12 -2.43 -1.98
CA LEU A 68 -4.11 -3.33 -0.83
C LEU A 68 -3.11 -2.87 0.24
N LEU A 69 -1.88 -2.53 -0.16
CA LEU A 69 -0.86 -2.03 0.77
C LEU A 69 -1.33 -0.74 1.48
N ASN A 70 -1.93 0.19 0.74
CA ASN A 70 -2.47 1.42 1.33
C ASN A 70 -3.65 1.13 2.28
N GLU A 71 -4.56 0.23 1.91
CA GLU A 71 -5.68 -0.18 2.77
C GLU A 71 -5.19 -0.81 4.09
N VAL A 72 -4.16 -1.65 4.03
CA VAL A 72 -3.53 -2.22 5.24
C VAL A 72 -2.92 -1.13 6.11
N SER A 73 -2.21 -0.16 5.52
CA SER A 73 -1.70 1.02 6.25
C SER A 73 -2.82 1.78 6.98
N GLN A 74 -3.94 2.04 6.29
CA GLN A 74 -5.09 2.73 6.89
C GLN A 74 -5.70 1.94 8.06
N GLN A 75 -5.85 0.62 7.91
CA GLN A 75 -6.39 -0.25 8.95
C GLN A 75 -5.49 -0.28 10.20
N LEU A 76 -4.17 -0.32 10.00
CA LEU A 76 -3.20 -0.28 11.10
C LEU A 76 -3.22 1.06 11.83
N ASN A 77 -3.27 2.18 11.10
CA ASN A 77 -3.40 3.52 11.69
C ASN A 77 -4.69 3.67 12.50
N LYS A 78 -5.81 3.18 11.97
CA LYS A 78 -7.10 3.19 12.68
C LYS A 78 -7.04 2.35 13.96
N SER A 79 -6.44 1.17 13.90
CA SER A 79 -6.26 0.30 15.06
C SER A 79 -5.38 0.95 16.13
N ALA A 80 -4.30 1.63 15.73
CA ALA A 80 -3.44 2.38 16.63
C ALA A 80 -4.21 3.50 17.36
N GLN A 81 -5.03 4.26 16.62
CA GLN A 81 -5.85 5.32 17.19
C GLN A 81 -6.84 4.79 18.23
N ILE A 82 -7.53 3.68 17.91
CA ILE A 82 -8.51 3.06 18.83
C ILE A 82 -7.82 2.62 20.13
N LEU A 83 -6.62 2.02 20.05
CA LEU A 83 -5.87 1.62 21.24
C LEU A 83 -5.48 2.83 22.08
N GLU A 84 -4.93 3.87 21.45
CA GLU A 84 -4.53 5.11 22.14
C GLU A 84 -5.71 5.82 22.82
N ASP A 85 -6.85 5.90 22.15
CA ASP A 85 -8.08 6.48 22.71
C ASP A 85 -8.61 5.67 23.89
N THR A 86 -8.57 4.34 23.77
CA THR A 86 -9.01 3.43 24.85
C THR A 86 -8.12 3.58 26.09
N ASP A 87 -6.80 3.63 25.91
CA ASP A 87 -5.85 3.80 27.01
C ASP A 87 -6.03 5.15 27.71
N ASN A 88 -6.24 6.23 26.94
CA ASN A 88 -6.51 7.56 27.48
C ASN A 88 -7.82 7.61 28.28
N GLN A 89 -8.87 6.95 27.78
CA GLN A 89 -10.16 6.84 28.47
C GLN A 89 -10.00 6.13 29.82
N ILE A 90 -9.34 4.97 29.84
CA ILE A 90 -9.07 4.21 31.08
C ILE A 90 -8.26 5.07 32.07
N ALA A 91 -7.21 5.75 31.60
CA ALA A 91 -6.38 6.61 32.44
C ALA A 91 -7.17 7.77 33.06
N SER A 92 -8.10 8.37 32.32
CA SER A 92 -8.97 9.43 32.83
C SER A 92 -9.95 8.96 33.90
N GLN A 93 -10.51 7.75 33.76
CA GLN A 93 -11.43 7.16 34.73
C GLN A 93 -10.74 6.80 36.05
N ILE A 94 -9.46 6.42 36.01
CA ILE A 94 -8.69 6.09 37.23
C ILE A 94 -8.31 7.35 38.02
N ARG A 95 -8.14 8.49 37.33
CA ARG A 95 -7.71 9.76 37.95
C ARG A 95 -8.88 10.61 38.48
N GLY A 96 -10.11 10.31 38.08
CA GLY A 96 -11.34 10.95 38.57
C GLY A 96 -11.96 10.19 39.72
#